data_AF-A0A1I5NX84-F1
#
_entry.id   AF-A0A1I5NX84-F1
#
_cell.length_a   1.000
_cell.length_b   1.000
_cell.length_c   1.000
_cell.angle_alpha   90.00
_cell.angle_beta   90.00
_cell.angle_gamma   90.00
#
_symmetry.space_group_name_H-M   'P 1'
#
loop_
_entity.id
_entity.type
_entity.pdbx_description
1 polymer ?
#
loop_
_entity_poly.entity_id
_entity_poly.type
_entity_poly.pdbx_seq_one_letter_code
_entity_poly.pdbx_strand_id
1 'polypeptide(L)' 'MIDWCYSTASRCCHCDQRACFPDERTADRFVTKSERRLVSFACPVGNGWHVIYPAVELKASVPRR' A
#
# COMPACT_ATOMS: atom_id res chain seq x y z
N MET A 1 7.37 -19.86 5.02
CA MET A 1 7.26 -18.38 4.95
C MET A 1 5.92 -18.09 4.30
N ILE A 2 5.01 -17.36 4.93
CA ILE A 2 3.71 -17.02 4.31
C ILE A 2 3.97 -15.98 3.22
N ASP A 3 3.73 -16.35 1.96
CA ASP A 3 3.64 -15.38 0.86
C ASP A 3 2.35 -14.59 1.06
N TRP A 4 2.49 -13.33 1.47
CA TRP A 4 1.36 -12.42 1.59
C TRP A 4 0.81 -12.07 0.21
N CYS A 5 -0.51 -12.21 0.04
CA CYS A 5 -1.20 -11.88 -1.20
C CYS A 5 -1.88 -10.51 -1.07
N TYR A 6 -1.54 -9.59 -1.99
CA TYR A 6 -2.12 -8.25 -2.03
C TYR A 6 -3.65 -8.27 -2.17
N SER A 7 -4.17 -9.15 -3.03
CA SER A 7 -5.59 -9.19 -3.38
C SER A 7 -6.48 -9.67 -2.22
N THR A 8 -5.93 -10.48 -1.31
CA THR A 8 -6.66 -11.01 -0.14
C THR A 8 -6.34 -10.27 1.15
N ALA A 9 -5.47 -9.26 1.12
CA ALA A 9 -5.16 -8.45 2.28
C ALA A 9 -6.39 -7.64 2.72
N SER A 10 -6.60 -7.54 4.04
CA SER A 10 -7.63 -6.68 4.64
C SER A 10 -7.49 -5.25 4.14
N ARG A 11 -8.61 -4.53 4.00
CA ARG A 11 -8.63 -3.16 3.48
C ARG A 11 -8.88 -2.14 4.59
N CYS A 12 -8.10 -1.07 4.59
CA CYS A 12 -8.25 0.04 5.53
C CYS A 12 -9.36 0.98 5.07
N CYS A 13 -10.48 1.04 5.79
CA CYS A 13 -11.56 1.98 5.50
C CYS A 13 -11.16 3.46 5.68
N HIS A 14 -10.13 3.75 6.48
CA HIS A 14 -9.62 5.11 6.72
C HIS A 14 -8.61 5.59 5.68
N CYS A 15 -8.04 4.68 4.88
CA CYS A 15 -7.01 5.00 3.90
C CYS A 15 -7.44 4.53 2.53
N ASP A 16 -8.62 4.96 2.07
CA ASP A 16 -9.14 4.70 0.72
C ASP A 16 -9.16 3.20 0.31
N GLN A 17 -9.52 2.32 1.24
CA GLN A 17 -9.54 0.86 1.02
C GLN A 17 -8.17 0.27 0.61
N ARG A 18 -7.08 0.89 1.04
CA ARG A 18 -5.71 0.37 0.85
C ARG A 18 -5.52 -0.97 1.57
N ALA A 19 -4.73 -1.85 0.95
CA ALA A 19 -4.33 -3.10 1.57
C ALA A 19 -3.52 -2.85 2.85
N CYS A 20 -3.87 -3.57 3.92
CA CYS A 20 -3.17 -3.59 5.20
C CYS A 20 -2.21 -4.76 5.25
N PHE A 21 -0.93 -4.48 5.47
CA PHE A 21 0.10 -5.46 5.77
C PHE A 21 0.43 -5.42 7.27
N PRO A 22 0.74 -6.58 7.88
CA PRO A 22 0.97 -6.64 9.33
C PRO A 22 2.26 -5.93 9.76
N ASP A 23 3.27 -5.90 8.89
CA ASP A 23 4.59 -5.36 9.19
C ASP A 23 5.25 -4.70 7.98
N GLU A 24 6.23 -3.84 8.27
CA GLU A 24 7.01 -3.10 7.27
C GLU A 24 7.68 -4.03 6.27
N ARG A 25 8.29 -5.12 6.76
CA ARG A 25 9.00 -6.10 5.93
C ARG A 25 8.09 -6.72 4.88
N THR A 26 6.83 -6.95 5.20
CA THR A 26 5.83 -7.48 4.27
C THR A 26 5.51 -6.45 3.19
N ALA A 27 5.30 -5.19 3.57
CA ALA A 27 5.09 -4.09 2.62
C ALA A 27 6.33 -3.86 1.73
N ASP A 28 7.54 -3.90 2.31
CA ASP A 28 8.81 -3.71 1.60
C ASP A 28 9.09 -4.80 0.56
N ARG A 29 8.61 -6.03 0.80
CA ARG A 29 8.64 -7.08 -0.25
C ARG A 29 7.87 -6.68 -1.50
N PHE A 30 6.73 -6.00 -1.36
CA PHE A 30 5.99 -5.50 -2.52
C PHE A 30 6.72 -4.35 -3.21
N VAL A 31 7.32 -3.44 -2.42
CA VAL A 31 8.18 -2.36 -2.94
C VAL A 31 9.32 -2.95 -3.77
N THR A 32 10.04 -3.92 -3.23
CA THR A 32 11.15 -4.60 -3.91
C THR A 32 10.68 -5.37 -5.15
N LYS A 33 9.62 -6.18 -5.06
CA LYS A 33 9.05 -6.91 -6.21
C LYS A 33 8.54 -5.97 -7.32
N SER A 34 8.13 -4.76 -6.96
CA SER A 34 7.69 -3.74 -7.92
C SER A 34 8.84 -2.94 -8.56
N GLU A 35 10.09 -3.28 -8.27
CA GLU A 35 11.27 -2.50 -8.68
C GLU A 35 11.20 -1.06 -8.18
N ARG A 36 10.76 -0.88 -6.92
CA ARG A 36 10.59 0.43 -6.25
C ARG A 36 9.61 1.39 -6.94
N ARG A 37 8.72 0.87 -7.79
CA ARG A 37 7.57 1.66 -8.29
C ARG A 37 6.58 1.95 -7.16
N LEU A 38 6.38 1.01 -6.25
CA LEU A 38 5.56 1.20 -5.05
C LEU A 38 6.37 1.85 -3.93
N VAL A 39 5.68 2.55 -3.03
CA VAL A 39 6.23 3.09 -1.78
C VAL A 39 5.41 2.56 -0.61
N SER A 40 6.07 2.08 0.44
CA SER A 40 5.43 1.65 1.69
C SER A 40 5.36 2.79 2.71
N PHE A 41 4.31 2.79 3.54
CA PHE A 41 4.16 3.74 4.65
C PHE A 41 3.29 3.14 5.76
N ALA A 42 3.48 3.59 6.99
CA ALA A 42 2.67 3.18 8.12
C ALA A 42 1.27 3.78 8.04
N CYS A 43 0.27 3.00 8.41
CA CYS A 43 -1.11 3.47 8.51
C CYS A 43 -1.23 4.55 9.61
N PRO A 44 -1.79 5.73 9.32
CA PRO A 44 -1.92 6.81 10.30
C PRO A 44 -2.83 6.46 11.49
N VAL A 45 -3.72 5.48 11.34
CA VAL A 45 -4.61 4.98 12.41
C VAL A 45 -4.13 3.67 13.04
N GLY A 46 -2.94 3.19 12.69
CA GLY A 46 -2.34 2.01 13.31
C GLY A 46 -2.80 0.66 12.77
N ASN A 47 -3.47 0.60 11.62
CA ASN A 47 -3.96 -0.66 11.01
C ASN A 47 -2.85 -1.49 10.32
N GLY A 48 -1.57 -1.16 10.51
CA GLY A 48 -0.43 -1.81 9.89
C GLY A 48 0.26 -0.94 8.84
N TRP A 49 0.73 -1.55 7.75
CA TRP A 49 1.46 -0.89 6.67
C TRP A 49 0.68 -0.93 5.36
N HIS A 50 0.89 0.08 4.53
CA HIS A 50 0.27 0.23 3.23
C HIS A 50 1.34 0.36 2.14
N VAL A 51 0.95 0.13 0.89
CA VAL A 51 1.74 0.48 -0.28
C VAL A 51 0.93 1.34 -1.24
N ILE A 52 1.56 2.32 -1.88
CA ILE A 52 0.96 3.18 -2.91
C ILE A 52 1.76 3.12 -4.19
N TYR A 53 1.14 3.46 -5.32
CA TYR A 53 1.87 3.76 -6.55
C TYR A 53 1.88 5.28 -6.82
N PRO A 54 2.93 6.03 -6.41
CA PRO A 54 2.90 7.49 -6.45
C PRO A 54 2.63 8.06 -7.83
N ALA A 55 3.13 7.42 -8.89
CA ALA A 55 3.01 7.93 -10.26
C ALA A 55 1.55 7.97 -10.77
N VAL A 56 0.66 7.14 -10.22
CA VAL A 56 -0.77 7.15 -10.54
C VAL A 56 -1.54 7.95 -9.50
N GLU A 57 -1.22 7.75 -8.23
CA GLU A 57 -2.00 8.32 -7.13
C GLU A 57 -1.76 9.81 -6.93
N LEU A 58 -0.54 10.31 -7.16
CA LEU A 58 -0.26 11.76 -7.12
C LEU A 58 -0.75 12.48 -8.37
N LYS A 59 -0.92 11.77 -9.50
CA LYS A 59 -1.52 12.33 -10.71
C LYS A 59 -3.05 12.43 -10.61
N ALA A 60 -3.68 11.56 -9.82
CA ALA A 60 -5.12 11.57 -9.59
C ALA A 60 -5.60 12.77 -8.74
N SER A 61 -4.69 13.49 -8.07
CA SER A 61 -4.98 14.73 -7.34
C SER A 61 -5.31 15.92 -8.25
N VAL A 62 -5.21 15.78 -9.57
CA VAL A 62 -5.77 16.74 -10.52
C VAL A 62 -7.26 16.41 -10.68
N PRO A 63 -8.19 17.31 -10.31
CA PRO A 63 -9.61 17.04 -10.47
C PRO A 63 -9.88 16.75 -11.94
N ARG A 64 -10.44 15.57 -12.22
CA ARG A 64 -11.03 15.28 -13.53
C ARG A 64 -12.21 16.26 -13.68
N ARG A 65 -12.01 17.28 -14.52
CA ARG A 65 -13.05 18.22 -14.96
C ARG A 65 -14.18 17.49 -15.66
#